data_AF-A0A820FDK5-F1
#
_entry.id   AF-A0A820FDK5-F1
#
_cell.length_a   1.000
_cell.length_b   1.000
_cell.length_c   1.000
_cell.angle_alpha   90.00
_cell.angle_beta   90.00
_cell.angle_gamma   90.00
#
_symmetry.space_group_name_H-M   'P 1'
#
loop_
_entity.id
_entity.type
_entity.pdbx_description
1 polymer ?
#
loop_
_entity_poly.entity_id
_entity_poly.type
_entity_poly.pdbx_seq_one_letter_code
_entity_poly.pdbx_strand_id
1 'polypeptide(L)' 'WPNNTTEITLGAPVSSASTTVTLLGSNAGPLKWRAASESGGIIIDISNIKMYSLASDWTWVFKFEHISSVKSKIKKHETL' A
#
# COMPACT_ATOMS: atom_id res chain seq x y z
N TRP A 1 -10.07 -5.31 -11.76
CA TRP A 1 -10.09 -4.66 -10.44
C TRP A 1 -10.65 -5.69 -9.46
N PRO A 2 -10.46 -5.65 -8.14
CA PRO A 2 -11.10 -6.65 -7.29
C PRO A 2 -12.59 -6.30 -7.12
N ASN A 3 -13.46 -7.10 -7.73
CA ASN A 3 -14.87 -6.74 -7.96
C ASN A 3 -15.76 -6.85 -6.69
N ASN A 4 -15.29 -7.55 -5.65
CA ASN A 4 -16.07 -7.91 -4.46
C ASN A 4 -15.34 -7.59 -3.14
N THR A 5 -14.49 -6.56 -3.13
CA THR A 5 -13.82 -6.11 -1.90
C THR A 5 -13.73 -4.59 -1.87
N THR A 6 -13.79 -4.05 -0.67
CA THR A 6 -13.53 -2.63 -0.40
C THR A 6 -12.09 -2.38 0.01
N GLU A 7 -11.27 -3.44 0.15
CA GLU A 7 -9.91 -3.34 0.65
C GLU A 7 -8.91 -4.19 -0.14
N ILE A 8 -7.68 -3.68 -0.25
CA ILE A 8 -6.52 -4.42 -0.75
C ILE A 8 -5.51 -4.53 0.38
N THR A 9 -5.13 -5.77 0.72
CA THR A 9 -4.08 -6.06 1.70
C THR A 9 -2.77 -6.37 0.98
N LEU A 10 -1.70 -5.67 1.35
CA LEU A 10 -0.34 -5.91 0.88
C LEU A 10 0.56 -6.26 2.07
N GLY A 11 1.46 -7.23 1.89
CA GLY A 11 2.42 -7.64 2.93
C GLY A 11 3.55 -6.63 3.20
N ALA A 12 3.68 -5.61 2.34
CA ALA A 12 4.66 -4.52 2.43
C ALA A 12 4.02 -3.26 1.80
N PRO A 13 4.53 -2.04 2.06
CA PRO A 13 5.66 -1.68 2.92
C PRO A 13 5.26 -1.61 4.40
N VAL A 14 6.20 -1.18 5.25
CA VAL A 14 5.87 -0.68 6.59
C VAL A 14 5.50 0.79 6.45
N SER A 15 4.26 1.12 6.77
CA SER A 15 3.77 2.49 6.71
C SER A 15 4.31 3.34 7.85
N SER A 16 4.48 4.64 7.61
CA SER A 16 4.73 5.66 8.64
C SER A 16 3.49 6.53 8.84
N ALA A 17 3.47 7.36 9.89
CA ALA A 17 2.38 8.32 10.11
C ALA A 17 2.23 9.35 8.96
N SER A 18 3.26 9.54 8.13
CA SER A 18 3.24 10.45 6.98
C SER A 18 3.02 9.73 5.65
N THR A 19 2.76 8.41 5.67
CA THR A 19 2.58 7.63 4.45
C THR A 19 1.35 8.09 3.68
N THR A 20 1.56 8.34 2.39
CA THR A 20 0.49 8.66 1.44
C THR A 20 0.39 7.55 0.41
N VAL A 21 -0.83 7.13 0.11
CA VAL A 21 -1.13 6.15 -0.94
C VAL A 21 -1.96 6.83 -2.01
N THR A 22 -1.56 6.73 -3.26
CA THR A 22 -2.33 7.25 -4.40
C THR A 22 -2.47 6.19 -5.47
N LEU A 23 -3.59 6.19 -6.18
CA LEU A 23 -3.80 5.36 -7.36
C LEU A 23 -3.47 6.16 -8.61
N LEU A 24 -2.46 5.74 -9.36
CA LEU A 24 -2.07 6.41 -10.59
C LEU A 24 -3.11 6.17 -11.70
N GLY A 25 -3.33 7.20 -12.53
CA GLY A 25 -4.34 7.15 -13.58
C GLY A 25 -5.79 7.18 -13.06
N SER A 26 -5.98 7.65 -11.82
CA SER A 26 -7.29 7.86 -11.20
C SER A 26 -7.38 9.28 -10.62
N ASN A 27 -8.59 9.83 -10.59
CA ASN A 27 -8.89 11.13 -9.98
C ASN A 27 -9.30 11.03 -8.50
N ALA A 28 -9.09 9.87 -7.86
CA ALA A 28 -9.53 9.60 -6.49
C ALA A 28 -8.75 10.38 -5.40
N GLY A 29 -7.59 10.97 -5.74
CA GLY A 29 -6.71 11.60 -4.76
C GLY A 29 -6.05 10.59 -3.80
N PRO A 30 -5.52 11.04 -2.65
CA PRO A 30 -4.97 10.15 -1.63
C PRO A 30 -6.02 9.19 -1.06
N LEU A 31 -5.65 7.92 -0.98
CA LEU A 31 -6.49 6.85 -0.45
C LEU A 31 -6.30 6.70 1.05
N LYS A 32 -7.39 6.32 1.73
CA LYS A 32 -7.33 5.90 3.13
C LYS A 32 -6.64 4.55 3.23
N TRP A 33 -5.90 4.36 4.31
CA TRP A 33 -5.19 3.11 4.57
C TRP A 33 -4.97 2.93 6.08
N ARG A 34 -4.61 1.71 6.47
CA ARG A 34 -4.11 1.38 7.82
C ARG A 34 -2.98 0.37 7.76
N ALA A 35 -2.12 0.36 8.78
CA ALA A 35 -1.09 -0.66 8.92
C ALA A 35 -1.75 -2.04 9.08
N ALA A 36 -1.24 -3.06 8.39
CA ALA A 36 -1.73 -4.44 8.54
C ALA A 36 -1.19 -5.08 9.82
N SER A 37 0.03 -4.73 10.22
CA SER A 37 0.67 -5.15 11.47
C SER A 37 1.74 -4.13 11.89
N GLU A 38 2.24 -4.23 13.12
CA GLU A 38 3.37 -3.42 13.60
C GLU A 38 4.67 -3.69 12.82
N SER A 39 4.85 -4.93 12.37
CA SER A 39 6.05 -5.38 11.64
C SER A 39 5.99 -5.11 10.12
N GLY A 40 4.85 -4.68 9.61
CA GLY A 40 4.68 -4.31 8.21
C GLY A 40 3.35 -4.66 7.59
N GLY A 41 3.24 -4.36 6.30
CA GLY A 41 2.03 -4.51 5.51
C GLY A 41 1.09 -3.32 5.65
N ILE A 42 0.24 -3.17 4.65
CA ILE A 42 -0.68 -2.06 4.52
C ILE A 42 -2.02 -2.56 3.96
N ILE A 43 -3.11 -2.04 4.50
CA ILE A 43 -4.47 -2.29 4.02
C ILE A 43 -4.98 -0.97 3.45
N ILE A 44 -5.30 -0.97 2.15
CA ILE A 44 -5.75 0.20 1.40
C ILE A 44 -7.26 0.12 1.23
N ASP A 45 -7.98 1.15 1.63
CA ASP A 45 -9.41 1.29 1.38
C ASP A 45 -9.63 1.80 -0.04
N ILE A 46 -10.32 0.98 -0.83
CA ILE A 46 -10.63 1.22 -2.23
C ILE A 46 -12.14 1.37 -2.49
N SER A 47 -12.96 1.47 -1.43
CA SER A 47 -14.43 1.59 -1.51
C SER A 47 -14.89 2.80 -2.34
N ASN A 48 -14.10 3.88 -2.35
CA ASN A 48 -14.42 5.12 -3.07
C ASN A 48 -13.92 5.12 -4.52
N ILE A 49 -13.25 4.06 -4.98
CA ILE A 49 -12.69 4.00 -6.33
C ILE A 49 -13.71 3.40 -7.28
N LYS A 50 -14.14 4.21 -8.23
CA LYS A 50 -15.10 3.82 -9.26
C LYS A 50 -14.36 3.11 -10.38
N MET A 51 -14.73 1.86 -10.69
CA MET A 51 -14.05 1.06 -11.72
C MET A 51 -13.96 1.76 -13.09
N TYR A 52 -15.03 2.45 -13.49
CA TYR A 52 -15.09 3.20 -14.75
C TYR A 52 -14.18 4.45 -14.78
N SER A 53 -13.60 4.85 -13.64
CA SER A 53 -12.62 5.95 -13.56
C SER A 53 -11.17 5.47 -13.63
N LEU A 54 -10.94 4.16 -13.77
CA LEU A 54 -9.61 3.58 -13.88
C LEU A 54 -9.09 3.70 -15.31
N ALA A 55 -7.82 4.08 -15.46
CA ALA A 55 -7.18 4.17 -16.78
C ALA A 55 -6.93 2.81 -17.47
N SER A 56 -7.04 1.69 -16.73
CA SER A 56 -6.74 0.34 -17.24
C SER A 56 -7.61 -0.71 -16.56
N ASP A 57 -8.11 -1.66 -17.36
CA ASP A 57 -8.88 -2.82 -16.90
C ASP A 57 -8.01 -3.99 -16.42
N TRP A 58 -6.71 -3.95 -16.74
CA TRP A 58 -5.81 -5.08 -16.55
C TRP A 58 -4.88 -4.90 -15.36
N THR A 59 -4.40 -3.67 -15.16
CA THR A 59 -3.36 -3.37 -14.18
C THR A 59 -3.62 -2.03 -13.50
N TRP A 60 -3.27 -1.96 -12.21
CA TRP A 60 -3.40 -0.75 -11.39
C TRP A 60 -2.11 -0.54 -10.62
N VAL A 61 -1.72 0.72 -10.47
CA VAL A 61 -0.45 1.08 -9.82
C VAL A 61 -0.74 1.97 -8.63
N PHE A 62 -0.44 1.45 -7.44
CA PHE A 62 -0.44 2.22 -6.20
C PHE A 62 0.94 2.83 -5.99
N LYS A 63 1.00 4.16 -5.86
CA LYS A 63 2.20 4.90 -5.47
C LYS A 63 2.17 5.15 -3.97
N PHE A 64 3.25 4.77 -3.30
CA PHE A 64 3.47 4.98 -1.87
C PHE A 64 4.56 6.04 -1.68
N GLU A 65 4.29 7.01 -0.82
CA GLU A 65 5.25 8.07 -0.48
C GLU A 65 5.45 8.11 1.03
N HIS A 66 6.64 8.52 1.47
CA HIS A 66 7.01 8.62 2.89
C HIS A 66 6.78 7.31 3.69
N ILE A 67 7.19 6.18 3.12
CA ILE A 67 7.15 4.88 3.79
C ILE A 67 8.23 4.79 4.87
N SER A 68 8.02 3.94 5.88
CA SER A 68 9.02 3.71 6.91
C SER A 68 10.16 2.86 6.37
N SER A 69 11.41 3.27 6.64
CA SER A 69 12.57 2.41 6.46
C SER A 69 12.66 1.47 7.65
N VAL A 70 12.15 0.24 7.50
CA VAL A 70 12.58 -0.82 8.40
C VAL A 70 13.97 -1.21 7.95
N LYS A 71 14.99 -0.82 8.73
CA LYS A 71 16.29 -1.48 8.65
C LYS A 71 16.06 -2.96 8.90
N SER A 72 16.16 -3.79 7.87
CA SER A 72 16.29 -5.23 8.03
C SER A 72 17.42 -5.45 9.03
N LYS A 73 17.12 -6.01 10.21
CA LYS A 73 18.16 -6.46 11.14
C LYS A 73 18.94 -7.56 10.43
N ILE A 74 20.03 -7.21 9.74
CA ILE A 74 21.03 -8.18 9.31
C ILE A 74 21.63 -8.71 10.61
N LYS A 75 21.18 -9.90 11.04
CA LYS A 75 21.91 -10.68 12.04
C LYS A 75 23.23 -11.07 11.40
N LYS A 76 24.30 -10.31 11.66
CA LYS A 76 25.66 -10.85 11.48
C LYS A 76 25.79 -12.01 12.46
N HIS A 77 25.74 -13.23 11.94
CA HIS A 77 26.30 -14.37 12.66
C HIS A 77 27.82 -14.20 12.61
N GLU A 78 28.39 -13.63 13.66
CA GLU A 78 29.83 -13.73 13.93
C GLU A 78 30.05 -15.13 14.52
N THR A 79 30.62 -16.02 13.71
CA THR A 79 31.19 -17.28 14.17
C THR A 79 32.56 -16.97 14.75
N LEU A 80 32.74 -17.32 16.04
CA LEU A 80 34.02 -17.30 16.76
C LEU A 80 35.08 -18.18 16.08
#